data_AF-A0A353NR89-F1
#
_entry.id   AF-A0A353NR89-F1
#
_cell.length_a   1.000
_cell.length_b   1.000
_cell.length_c   1.000
_cell.angle_alpha   90.00
_cell.angle_beta   90.00
_cell.angle_gamma   90.00
#
_symmetry.space_group_name_H-M   'P 1'
#
loop_
_entity.id
_entity.type
_entity.pdbx_description
1 polymer ?
#
loop_
_entity_poly.entity_id
_entity_poly.type
_entity_poly.pdbx_seq_one_letter_code
_entity_poly.pdbx_strand_id
1 'polypeptide(L)'
;RQASEPTIYDGALDRAAKPADIPVSPRIPRKPISCSQLECLAACPFSYFLKYILRLELPQDLLYDPSGWLDPLQRGILLHSVFCDFMRQLASSRERVDEKRHQDLIYQIALQLVDQYKEKVPIPSDLIFQSETNEILESCDFFLAIESRRKSTPLYFEVPFGLGKEEVKKAGCGLAEPVRLDLGKGHILSICGRIDRIDQISENCFSVWDYKTGKGKAYGDEKFYDKGRQIQHAIYAIAAEEILKVLHVSPQVVSSGYIFPSKKGEGRQVTRQVSDRESLVSLLNTM
;
A
#
# COMPACT_ATOMS: atom_id res chain seq x y z
N ARG A 1 25.75 -3.46 -3.88
CA ARG A 1 26.18 -2.25 -4.64
C ARG A 1 26.84 -1.29 -3.66
N GLN A 2 27.98 -0.65 -4.01
CA GLN A 2 28.90 0.02 -3.07
C GLN A 2 28.63 1.53 -2.81
N ALA A 3 27.76 2.20 -3.57
CA ALA A 3 27.53 3.65 -3.43
C ALA A 3 26.30 4.01 -2.56
N SER A 4 26.42 5.09 -1.79
CA SER A 4 25.40 5.64 -0.87
C SER A 4 24.30 6.43 -1.60
N GLU A 5 24.59 7.01 -2.77
CA GLU A 5 23.64 7.81 -3.56
C GLU A 5 23.26 7.12 -4.89
N PRO A 6 22.11 7.45 -5.51
CA PRO A 6 21.73 7.00 -6.85
C PRO A 6 22.74 7.49 -7.91
N THR A 7 23.12 6.62 -8.84
CA THR A 7 24.06 6.93 -9.94
C THR A 7 23.35 7.05 -11.28
N ILE A 8 24.06 7.47 -12.33
CA ILE A 8 23.56 7.47 -13.72
C ILE A 8 23.09 6.09 -14.18
N TYR A 9 23.66 5.02 -13.63
CA TYR A 9 23.28 3.63 -13.93
C TYR A 9 22.04 3.17 -13.13
N ASP A 10 21.60 3.96 -12.16
CA ASP A 10 20.32 3.81 -11.45
C ASP A 10 19.23 4.71 -12.08
N GLY A 11 19.55 5.42 -13.17
CA GLY A 11 18.63 6.34 -13.86
C GLY A 11 18.66 7.78 -13.37
N ALA A 12 19.51 8.11 -12.39
CA ALA A 12 19.65 9.47 -11.88
C ALA A 12 20.42 10.36 -12.87
N LEU A 13 19.83 11.49 -13.28
CA LEU A 13 20.47 12.43 -14.19
C LEU A 13 21.48 13.32 -13.45
N ASP A 14 22.64 13.56 -14.06
CA ASP A 14 23.68 14.45 -13.52
C ASP A 14 23.16 15.89 -13.40
N ARG A 15 23.28 16.49 -12.21
CA ARG A 15 22.87 17.88 -11.93
C ARG A 15 23.68 18.92 -12.72
N ALA A 16 24.85 18.54 -13.26
CA ALA A 16 25.70 19.39 -14.09
C ALA A 16 25.36 19.35 -15.59
N ALA A 17 24.45 18.48 -16.02
CA ALA A 17 24.06 18.39 -17.43
C ALA A 17 23.28 19.64 -17.86
N LYS A 18 23.64 20.22 -19.02
CA LYS A 18 22.90 21.36 -19.59
C LYS A 18 21.49 20.91 -19.95
N PRO A 19 20.45 21.76 -19.77
CA PRO A 19 19.05 21.40 -20.05
C PRO A 19 18.79 20.83 -21.46
N ALA A 20 19.63 21.17 -22.44
CA ALA A 20 19.54 20.71 -23.82
C ALA A 20 20.18 19.32 -24.06
N ASP A 21 21.12 18.91 -23.21
CA ASP A 21 21.84 17.64 -23.29
C ASP A 21 21.25 16.57 -22.36
N ILE A 22 20.31 16.98 -21.51
CA ILE A 22 19.46 16.06 -20.75
C ILE A 22 18.43 15.52 -21.75
N PRO A 23 18.49 14.24 -22.17
CA PRO A 23 17.32 13.63 -22.78
C PRO A 23 16.21 13.82 -21.76
N VAL A 24 15.24 14.67 -22.10
CA VAL A 24 14.15 15.06 -21.21
C VAL A 24 13.66 13.74 -20.61
N SER A 25 13.97 13.49 -19.33
CA SER A 25 13.43 12.35 -18.60
C SER A 25 11.96 12.31 -18.97
N PRO A 26 11.35 11.16 -19.34
CA PRO A 26 9.94 11.13 -19.62
C PRO A 26 9.27 11.67 -18.36
N ARG A 27 8.95 12.97 -18.42
CA ARG A 27 8.62 13.80 -17.27
C ARG A 27 7.59 13.02 -16.51
N ILE A 28 7.71 12.99 -15.19
CA ILE A 28 6.66 12.56 -14.26
C ILE A 28 5.31 12.69 -14.99
N PRO A 29 4.60 11.58 -15.24
CA PRO A 29 3.50 11.60 -16.18
C PRO A 29 2.54 12.74 -15.84
N ARG A 30 2.02 13.45 -16.86
CA ARG A 30 0.93 14.42 -16.65
C ARG A 30 -0.31 13.79 -16.00
N LYS A 31 -0.39 12.46 -15.99
CA LYS A 31 -1.40 11.67 -15.31
C LYS A 31 -0.97 11.35 -13.89
N PRO A 32 -1.91 11.24 -12.95
CA PRO A 32 -1.62 10.82 -11.59
C PRO A 32 -0.84 9.50 -11.56
N ILE A 33 0.17 9.42 -10.70
CA ILE A 33 1.02 8.24 -10.51
C ILE A 33 0.76 7.60 -9.15
N SER A 34 0.82 6.27 -9.07
CA SER A 34 0.70 5.54 -7.80
C SER A 34 2.03 5.39 -7.09
N CYS A 35 2.00 5.09 -5.78
CA CYS A 35 3.20 4.73 -5.02
C CYS A 35 3.94 3.53 -5.65
N SER A 36 3.20 2.49 -6.06
CA SER A 36 3.78 1.30 -6.69
C SER A 36 4.44 1.60 -8.05
N GLN A 37 3.94 2.60 -8.78
CA GLN A 37 4.57 3.09 -10.00
C GLN A 37 5.88 3.83 -9.71
N LEU A 38 5.89 4.71 -8.71
CA LEU A 38 7.10 5.41 -8.28
C LEU A 38 8.16 4.45 -7.74
N GLU A 39 7.79 3.50 -6.89
CA GLU A 39 8.71 2.49 -6.36
C GLU A 39 9.27 1.59 -7.48
N CYS A 40 8.46 1.29 -8.50
CA CYS A 40 8.93 0.58 -9.69
C CYS A 40 9.93 1.41 -10.50
N LEU A 41 9.69 2.72 -10.65
CA LEU A 41 10.62 3.64 -11.31
C LEU A 41 11.96 3.70 -10.56
N ALA A 42 11.92 3.85 -9.23
CA ALA A 42 13.11 3.83 -8.38
C ALA A 42 13.87 2.50 -8.44
N ALA A 43 13.14 1.38 -8.51
CA ALA A 43 13.75 0.05 -8.56
C ALA A 43 14.41 -0.24 -9.91
N CYS A 44 13.73 0.09 -11.01
CA CYS A 44 14.22 -0.13 -12.37
C CYS A 44 13.44 0.73 -13.39
N PRO A 45 14.02 1.83 -13.89
CA PRO A 45 13.38 2.67 -14.90
C PRO A 45 13.01 1.94 -16.19
N PHE A 46 13.82 0.94 -16.59
CA PHE A 46 13.52 0.12 -17.77
C PHE A 46 12.26 -0.73 -17.56
N SER A 47 12.11 -1.36 -16.39
CA SER A 47 10.90 -2.12 -16.04
C SER A 47 9.67 -1.21 -16.01
N TYR A 48 9.80 -0.01 -15.44
CA TYR A 48 8.75 1.00 -15.45
C TYR A 48 8.33 1.37 -16.89
N PHE A 49 9.31 1.59 -17.77
CA PHE A 49 9.05 1.90 -19.18
C PHE A 49 8.29 0.76 -19.87
N LEU A 50 8.74 -0.49 -19.73
CA LEU A 50 8.04 -1.64 -20.31
C LEU A 50 6.61 -1.80 -19.78
N LYS A 51 6.44 -1.71 -18.45
CA LYS A 51 5.17 -2.01 -17.77
C LYS A 51 4.14 -0.89 -17.89
N TYR A 52 4.54 0.38 -17.73
CA TYR A 52 3.59 1.50 -17.60
C TYR A 52 3.56 2.42 -18.83
N ILE A 53 4.65 2.49 -19.60
CA ILE A 53 4.71 3.29 -20.82
C ILE A 53 4.33 2.45 -22.03
N LEU A 54 5.02 1.33 -22.26
CA LEU A 54 4.69 0.40 -23.35
C LEU A 54 3.51 -0.51 -23.04
N ARG A 55 3.17 -0.69 -21.76
CA ARG A 55 2.05 -1.54 -21.30
C ARG A 55 2.16 -2.97 -21.81
N LEU A 56 3.35 -3.54 -21.74
CA LEU A 56 3.55 -4.94 -22.05
C LEU A 56 2.81 -5.81 -21.03
N GLU A 57 1.94 -6.68 -21.54
CA GLU A 57 1.22 -7.68 -20.75
C GLU A 57 1.81 -9.06 -21.07
N LEU A 58 1.98 -9.88 -20.03
CA LEU A 58 2.36 -11.27 -20.23
C LEU A 58 1.18 -12.03 -20.84
N PRO A 59 1.40 -12.92 -21.83
CA PRO A 59 0.35 -13.79 -22.34
C PRO A 59 -0.28 -14.62 -21.20
N GLN A 60 -1.61 -14.66 -21.15
CA GLN A 60 -2.35 -15.32 -20.07
C GLN A 60 -2.04 -16.82 -19.96
N ASP A 61 -1.78 -17.49 -21.08
CA ASP A 61 -1.49 -18.93 -21.13
C ASP A 61 -0.17 -19.32 -20.44
N LEU A 62 0.74 -18.36 -20.22
CA LEU A 62 2.00 -18.56 -19.50
C LEU A 62 1.87 -18.40 -17.98
N LEU A 63 0.67 -18.05 -17.47
CA LEU A 63 0.43 -17.75 -16.05
C LEU A 63 -0.19 -18.91 -15.27
N TYR A 64 -0.57 -20.02 -15.93
CA TYR A 64 -1.07 -21.19 -15.21
C TYR A 64 0.10 -21.88 -14.48
N ASP A 65 0.22 -21.56 -13.19
CA ASP A 65 1.15 -22.22 -12.28
C ASP A 65 0.40 -23.33 -11.52
N PRO A 66 0.63 -24.62 -11.85
CA PRO A 66 -0.04 -25.72 -11.15
C PRO A 66 0.40 -25.86 -9.69
N SER A 67 1.39 -25.08 -9.22
CA SER A 67 1.89 -25.12 -7.85
C SER A 67 1.14 -24.20 -6.88
N GLY A 68 0.26 -23.33 -7.37
CA GLY A 68 -0.54 -22.43 -6.54
C GLY A 68 -1.90 -22.12 -7.15
N TRP A 69 -2.89 -21.82 -6.31
CA TRP A 69 -4.23 -21.43 -6.74
C TRP A 69 -4.32 -19.92 -6.97
N LEU A 70 -4.03 -19.10 -5.96
CA LEU A 70 -4.03 -17.65 -6.09
C LEU A 70 -2.63 -17.11 -6.35
N ASP A 71 -2.49 -16.26 -7.37
CA ASP A 71 -1.25 -15.53 -7.54
C ASP A 71 -1.02 -14.55 -6.36
N PRO A 72 0.22 -14.05 -6.14
CA PRO A 72 0.51 -13.17 -5.03
C PRO A 72 -0.33 -11.88 -4.96
N LEU A 73 -0.76 -11.34 -6.10
CA LEU A 73 -1.58 -10.14 -6.19
C LEU A 73 -3.03 -10.46 -5.80
N GLN A 74 -3.61 -11.52 -6.38
CA GLN A 74 -4.94 -12.01 -6.04
C GLN A 74 -5.06 -12.32 -4.55
N ARG A 75 -4.07 -13.04 -4.00
CA ARG A 75 -4.00 -13.34 -2.57
C ARG A 75 -3.93 -12.06 -1.72
N GLY A 76 -3.16 -11.08 -2.15
CA GLY A 76 -3.08 -9.77 -1.51
C GLY A 76 -4.43 -9.06 -1.45
N ILE A 77 -5.12 -8.97 -2.60
CA ILE A 77 -6.44 -8.33 -2.72
C ILE A 77 -7.47 -9.04 -1.84
N LEU A 78 -7.48 -10.38 -1.83
CA LEU A 78 -8.37 -11.16 -0.98
C LEU A 78 -8.17 -10.82 0.50
N LEU A 79 -6.93 -10.86 0.98
CA LEU A 79 -6.63 -10.57 2.39
C LEU A 79 -6.96 -9.14 2.78
N HIS A 80 -6.66 -8.15 1.93
CA HIS A 80 -7.07 -6.77 2.15
C HIS A 80 -8.60 -6.64 2.27
N SER A 81 -9.35 -7.32 1.39
CA SER A 81 -10.81 -7.31 1.42
C SER A 81 -11.34 -7.93 2.72
N VAL A 82 -10.77 -9.06 3.16
CA VAL A 82 -11.12 -9.69 4.45
C VAL A 82 -10.92 -8.73 5.61
N PHE A 83 -9.75 -8.12 5.71
CA PHE A 83 -9.42 -7.21 6.81
C PHE A 83 -10.30 -5.94 6.78
N CYS A 84 -10.52 -5.37 5.60
CA CYS A 84 -11.37 -4.22 5.42
C CYS A 84 -12.82 -4.51 5.85
N ASP A 85 -13.43 -5.58 5.35
CA ASP A 85 -14.82 -5.93 5.64
C ASP A 85 -15.02 -6.24 7.13
N PHE A 86 -14.09 -7.00 7.71
CA PHE A 86 -14.08 -7.28 9.14
C PHE A 86 -14.02 -6.01 9.99
N MET A 87 -13.06 -5.11 9.70
CA MET A 87 -12.88 -3.89 10.48
C MET A 87 -14.04 -2.90 10.30
N ARG A 88 -14.66 -2.84 9.11
CA ARG A 88 -15.86 -2.02 8.87
C ARG A 88 -17.06 -2.51 9.69
N GLN A 89 -17.25 -3.81 9.80
CA GLN A 89 -18.32 -4.38 10.63
C GLN A 89 -18.11 -4.03 12.11
N LEU A 90 -16.89 -4.19 12.63
CA LEU A 90 -16.57 -3.83 14.02
C LEU A 90 -16.66 -2.33 14.30
N ALA A 91 -16.21 -1.49 13.36
CA ALA A 91 -16.35 -0.04 13.49
C ALA A 91 -17.82 0.37 13.57
N SER A 92 -18.70 -0.30 12.81
CA SER A 92 -20.14 -0.07 12.83
C SER A 92 -20.80 -0.48 14.15
N SER A 93 -20.34 -1.58 14.77
CA SER A 93 -20.80 -2.02 16.09
C SER A 93 -20.10 -1.33 17.26
N ARG A 94 -19.08 -0.51 17.00
CA ARG A 94 -18.21 0.17 17.98
C ARG A 94 -17.52 -0.80 18.94
N GLU A 95 -17.19 -1.97 18.44
CA GLU A 95 -16.54 -3.02 19.21
C GLU A 95 -15.03 -2.99 19.03
N ARG A 96 -14.31 -3.37 20.08
CA ARG A 96 -12.88 -3.64 20.00
C ARG A 96 -12.66 -5.09 19.58
N VAL A 97 -11.59 -5.31 18.81
CA VAL A 97 -11.18 -6.65 18.41
C VAL A 97 -10.85 -7.47 19.66
N ASP A 98 -11.41 -8.66 19.69
CA ASP A 98 -11.16 -9.72 20.67
C ASP A 98 -10.95 -11.01 19.88
N GLU A 99 -9.84 -11.70 20.16
CA GLU A 99 -9.40 -12.86 19.38
C GLU A 99 -10.44 -13.98 19.41
N LYS A 100 -10.99 -14.32 20.58
CA LYS A 100 -11.89 -15.47 20.73
C LYS A 100 -13.28 -15.17 20.20
N ARG A 101 -13.80 -13.99 20.51
CA ARG A 101 -15.17 -13.61 20.14
C ARG A 101 -15.32 -13.38 18.63
N HIS A 102 -14.28 -12.91 17.97
CA HIS A 102 -14.35 -12.48 16.57
C HIS A 102 -13.67 -13.44 15.58
N GLN A 103 -13.13 -14.57 16.04
CA GLN A 103 -12.54 -15.59 15.16
C GLN A 103 -13.54 -16.12 14.14
N ASP A 104 -14.72 -16.55 14.59
CA ASP A 104 -15.75 -17.08 13.70
C ASP A 104 -16.19 -16.04 12.67
N LEU A 105 -16.28 -14.76 13.08
CA LEU A 105 -16.67 -13.67 12.19
C LEU A 105 -15.66 -13.46 11.06
N ILE A 106 -14.37 -13.32 11.38
CA ILE A 106 -13.35 -13.10 10.35
C ILE A 106 -13.19 -14.32 9.43
N TYR A 107 -13.36 -15.54 9.97
CA TYR A 107 -13.34 -16.77 9.18
C TYR A 107 -14.53 -16.85 8.22
N GLN A 108 -15.73 -16.47 8.65
CA GLN A 108 -16.89 -16.42 7.77
C GLN A 108 -16.66 -15.46 6.60
N ILE A 109 -16.12 -14.26 6.85
CA ILE A 109 -15.79 -13.29 5.80
C ILE A 109 -14.73 -13.86 4.85
N ALA A 110 -13.67 -14.46 5.39
CA ALA A 110 -12.62 -15.08 4.59
C ALA A 110 -13.13 -16.20 3.69
N LEU A 111 -13.94 -17.12 4.23
CA LEU A 111 -14.49 -18.24 3.47
C LEU A 111 -15.48 -17.78 2.40
N GLN A 112 -16.30 -16.76 2.68
CA GLN A 112 -17.18 -16.16 1.67
C GLN A 112 -16.39 -15.58 0.49
N LEU A 113 -15.29 -14.87 0.77
CA LEU A 113 -14.43 -14.33 -0.30
C LEU A 113 -13.68 -15.44 -1.03
N VAL A 114 -13.20 -16.47 -0.34
CA VAL A 114 -12.61 -17.67 -0.95
C VAL A 114 -13.59 -18.31 -1.93
N ASP A 115 -14.86 -18.49 -1.54
CA ASP A 115 -15.88 -19.04 -2.43
C ASP A 115 -16.12 -18.18 -3.68
N GLN A 116 -16.08 -16.85 -3.57
CA GLN A 116 -16.17 -15.97 -4.74
C GLN A 116 -14.97 -16.09 -5.69
N TYR A 117 -13.78 -16.42 -5.17
CA TYR A 117 -12.60 -16.64 -5.98
C TYR A 117 -12.63 -18.01 -6.67
N LYS A 118 -13.26 -19.03 -6.07
CA LYS A 118 -13.42 -20.36 -6.72
C LYS A 118 -14.15 -20.27 -8.06
N GLU A 119 -15.14 -19.40 -8.15
CA GLU A 119 -15.92 -19.17 -9.39
C GLU A 119 -15.10 -18.50 -10.51
N LYS A 120 -13.96 -17.88 -10.17
CA LYS A 120 -13.17 -17.06 -11.10
C LYS A 120 -11.80 -17.65 -11.42
N VAL A 121 -11.22 -18.40 -10.49
CA VAL A 121 -9.85 -18.91 -10.57
C VAL A 121 -9.90 -20.45 -10.46
N PRO A 122 -9.51 -21.17 -11.53
CA PRO A 122 -9.49 -22.63 -11.52
C PRO A 122 -8.64 -23.17 -10.37
N ILE A 123 -9.19 -24.12 -9.63
CA ILE A 123 -8.48 -24.80 -8.55
C ILE A 123 -7.56 -25.86 -9.15
N PRO A 124 -6.23 -25.81 -8.93
CA PRO A 124 -5.31 -26.81 -9.50
C PRO A 124 -5.48 -28.20 -8.89
N SER A 125 -5.70 -28.27 -7.57
CA SER A 125 -6.01 -29.51 -6.83
C SER A 125 -6.63 -29.21 -5.46
N ASP A 126 -7.37 -30.16 -4.91
CA ASP A 126 -7.98 -30.05 -3.57
C ASP A 126 -6.94 -29.81 -2.47
N LEU A 127 -5.77 -30.44 -2.57
CA LEU A 127 -4.70 -30.30 -1.57
C LEU A 127 -4.13 -28.88 -1.56
N ILE A 128 -3.87 -28.30 -2.73
CA ILE A 128 -3.38 -26.92 -2.86
C ILE A 128 -4.43 -25.95 -2.34
N PHE A 129 -5.68 -26.16 -2.75
CA PHE A 129 -6.80 -25.32 -2.32
C PHE A 129 -6.97 -25.32 -0.79
N GLN A 130 -6.95 -26.50 -0.16
CA GLN A 130 -7.03 -26.63 1.29
C GLN A 130 -5.84 -25.96 1.98
N SER A 131 -4.62 -26.17 1.49
CA SER A 131 -3.41 -25.54 2.04
C SER A 131 -3.50 -24.02 1.98
N GLU A 132 -3.82 -23.44 0.82
CA GLU A 132 -3.89 -21.99 0.65
C GLU A 132 -5.03 -21.35 1.45
N THR A 133 -6.17 -22.04 1.55
CA THR A 133 -7.30 -21.61 2.40
C THR A 133 -6.88 -21.59 3.86
N ASN A 134 -6.20 -22.64 4.35
CA ASN A 134 -5.67 -22.67 5.70
C ASN A 134 -4.67 -21.52 5.95
N GLU A 135 -3.79 -21.20 4.98
CA GLU A 135 -2.89 -20.06 5.13
C GLU A 135 -3.63 -18.69 5.18
N ILE A 136 -4.77 -18.56 4.50
CA ILE A 136 -5.63 -17.36 4.58
C ILE A 136 -6.23 -17.26 5.99
N LEU A 137 -6.75 -18.37 6.53
CA LEU A 137 -7.30 -18.41 7.89
C LEU A 137 -6.22 -18.15 8.95
N GLU A 138 -5.02 -18.74 8.82
CA GLU A 138 -3.87 -18.42 9.67
C GLU A 138 -3.54 -16.91 9.64
N SER A 139 -3.63 -16.28 8.46
CA SER A 139 -3.42 -14.82 8.33
C SER A 139 -4.49 -14.01 9.09
N CYS A 140 -5.72 -14.52 9.16
CA CYS A 140 -6.78 -13.94 9.98
C CYS A 140 -6.46 -14.04 11.48
N ASP A 141 -5.92 -15.16 11.95
CA ASP A 141 -5.47 -15.32 13.34
C ASP A 141 -4.35 -14.33 13.69
N PHE A 142 -3.34 -14.19 12.82
CA PHE A 142 -2.28 -13.18 13.00
C PHE A 142 -2.87 -11.76 13.06
N PHE A 143 -3.81 -11.45 12.19
CA PHE A 143 -4.49 -10.16 12.18
C PHE A 143 -5.23 -9.91 13.50
N LEU A 144 -6.03 -10.86 13.98
CA LEU A 144 -6.74 -10.75 15.26
C LEU A 144 -5.79 -10.53 16.44
N ALA A 145 -4.69 -11.27 16.50
CA ALA A 145 -3.70 -11.14 17.58
C ALA A 145 -2.97 -9.78 17.59
N ILE A 146 -2.77 -9.18 16.42
CA ILE A 146 -2.23 -7.82 16.29
C ILE A 146 -3.26 -6.80 16.76
N GLU A 147 -4.49 -6.93 16.28
CA GLU A 147 -5.54 -5.95 16.50
C GLU A 147 -6.12 -5.97 17.92
N SER A 148 -6.13 -7.13 18.59
CA SER A 148 -6.56 -7.25 20.00
C SER A 148 -5.69 -6.42 20.95
N ARG A 149 -4.44 -6.15 20.57
CA ARG A 149 -3.45 -5.38 21.35
C ARG A 149 -3.39 -3.91 20.93
N ARG A 150 -4.18 -3.52 19.92
CA ARG A 150 -4.10 -2.18 19.35
C ARG A 150 -4.70 -1.15 20.30
N LYS A 151 -4.00 -0.02 20.43
CA LYS A 151 -4.41 1.11 21.28
C LYS A 151 -5.13 2.20 20.51
N SER A 152 -4.79 2.38 19.23
CA SER A 152 -5.44 3.34 18.34
C SER A 152 -6.83 2.86 17.93
N THR A 153 -7.69 3.81 17.57
CA THR A 153 -9.06 3.54 17.10
C THR A 153 -9.07 3.56 15.57
N PRO A 154 -9.25 2.42 14.90
CA PRO A 154 -9.43 2.40 13.45
C PRO A 154 -10.72 3.13 13.03
N LEU A 155 -10.62 4.02 12.03
CA LEU A 155 -11.74 4.85 11.60
C LEU A 155 -12.07 4.69 10.11
N TYR A 156 -11.05 4.69 9.26
CA TYR A 156 -11.24 4.74 7.81
C TYR A 156 -10.49 3.59 7.14
N PHE A 157 -11.12 2.97 6.14
CA PHE A 157 -10.63 1.76 5.49
C PHE A 157 -10.76 1.87 3.97
N GLU A 158 -9.73 1.40 3.26
CA GLU A 158 -9.66 1.38 1.79
C GLU A 158 -9.92 2.76 1.17
N VAL A 159 -9.33 3.81 1.76
CA VAL A 159 -9.61 5.23 1.48
C VAL A 159 -8.94 5.68 0.18
N PRO A 160 -9.70 5.95 -0.90
CA PRO A 160 -9.14 6.33 -2.19
C PRO A 160 -8.77 7.81 -2.24
N PHE A 161 -7.73 8.11 -3.01
CA PHE A 161 -7.38 9.47 -3.44
C PHE A 161 -7.00 9.48 -4.92
N GLY A 162 -7.55 10.41 -5.71
CA GLY A 162 -7.29 10.50 -7.15
C GLY A 162 -7.86 9.36 -8.00
N LEU A 163 -8.83 8.61 -7.49
CA LEU A 163 -9.49 7.49 -8.19
C LEU A 163 -10.93 7.81 -8.66
N GLY A 164 -11.36 9.07 -8.51
CA GLY A 164 -12.67 9.54 -8.93
C GLY A 164 -13.77 9.40 -7.87
N LYS A 165 -14.95 9.99 -8.17
CA LYS A 165 -16.05 10.16 -7.21
C LYS A 165 -16.72 8.86 -6.79
N GLU A 166 -16.84 7.91 -7.71
CA GLU A 166 -17.50 6.62 -7.41
C GLU A 166 -16.72 5.82 -6.36
N GLU A 167 -15.40 5.83 -6.44
CA GLU A 167 -14.55 5.13 -5.46
C GLU A 167 -14.63 5.77 -4.08
N VAL A 168 -14.62 7.11 -4.01
CA VAL A 168 -14.82 7.85 -2.75
C VAL A 168 -16.18 7.54 -2.14
N LYS A 169 -17.23 7.48 -2.96
CA LYS A 169 -18.58 7.15 -2.50
C LYS A 169 -18.65 5.74 -1.91
N LYS A 170 -18.01 4.75 -2.55
CA LYS A 170 -17.94 3.37 -2.05
C LYS A 170 -17.20 3.26 -0.71
N ALA A 171 -16.11 4.01 -0.54
CA ALA A 171 -15.32 4.00 0.69
C ALA A 171 -15.93 4.85 1.82
N GLY A 172 -16.90 5.72 1.50
CA GLY A 172 -17.53 6.65 2.43
C GLY A 172 -16.71 7.91 2.72
N CYS A 173 -15.41 7.90 2.42
CA CYS A 173 -14.52 9.05 2.52
C CYS A 173 -13.35 8.92 1.53
N GLY A 174 -12.61 10.01 1.31
CA GLY A 174 -11.47 10.06 0.39
C GLY A 174 -11.45 11.34 -0.44
N LEU A 175 -10.55 11.39 -1.42
CA LEU A 175 -10.43 12.50 -2.36
C LEU A 175 -10.65 12.01 -3.80
N ALA A 176 -11.62 12.59 -4.50
CA ALA A 176 -11.84 12.21 -5.90
C ALA A 176 -10.66 12.63 -6.78
N GLU A 177 -10.08 13.78 -6.47
CA GLU A 177 -8.93 14.36 -7.15
C GLU A 177 -7.60 13.84 -6.59
N PRO A 178 -6.54 13.79 -7.42
CA PRO A 178 -5.20 13.42 -6.99
C PRO A 178 -4.62 14.38 -5.96
N VAL A 179 -3.81 13.85 -5.04
CA VAL A 179 -3.01 14.66 -4.12
C VAL A 179 -1.84 15.25 -4.88
N ARG A 180 -1.62 16.55 -4.73
CA ARG A 180 -0.53 17.28 -5.41
C ARG A 180 0.61 17.51 -4.43
N LEU A 181 1.77 16.96 -4.74
CA LEU A 181 3.00 17.16 -3.99
C LEU A 181 3.90 18.14 -4.75
N ASP A 182 4.15 19.31 -4.15
CA ASP A 182 5.09 20.30 -4.68
C ASP A 182 6.53 19.82 -4.41
N LEU A 183 7.30 19.63 -5.48
CA LEU A 183 8.70 19.23 -5.42
C LEU A 183 9.65 20.43 -5.50
N GLY A 184 9.12 21.65 -5.58
CA GLY A 184 9.87 22.89 -5.78
C GLY A 184 10.16 23.20 -7.25
N LYS A 185 10.60 24.43 -7.52
CA LYS A 185 10.98 24.92 -8.87
C LYS A 185 9.87 24.76 -9.94
N GLY A 186 8.60 24.77 -9.52
CA GLY A 186 7.45 24.62 -10.42
C GLY A 186 7.13 23.16 -10.81
N HIS A 187 7.78 22.18 -10.18
CA HIS A 187 7.50 20.76 -10.40
C HIS A 187 6.46 20.26 -9.40
N ILE A 188 5.31 19.80 -9.90
CA ILE A 188 4.23 19.25 -9.08
C ILE A 188 3.96 17.81 -9.51
N LEU A 189 4.05 16.90 -8.55
CA LEU A 189 3.74 15.49 -8.71
C LEU A 189 2.27 15.26 -8.33
N SER A 190 1.46 14.73 -9.24
CA SER A 190 0.09 14.31 -8.95
C SER A 190 0.06 12.84 -8.59
N ILE A 191 -0.46 12.51 -7.41
CA ILE A 191 -0.42 11.16 -6.85
C ILE A 191 -1.83 10.64 -6.65
N CYS A 192 -2.06 9.39 -7.02
CA CYS A 192 -3.29 8.65 -6.74
C CYS A 192 -2.99 7.34 -6.00
N GLY A 193 -4.01 6.78 -5.37
CA GLY A 193 -3.87 5.52 -4.67
C GLY A 193 -5.03 5.23 -3.73
N ARG A 194 -4.80 4.26 -2.86
CA ARG A 194 -5.76 3.83 -1.86
C ARG A 194 -5.01 3.49 -0.58
N ILE A 195 -5.43 4.10 0.52
CA ILE A 195 -4.86 3.89 1.84
C ILE A 195 -5.68 2.79 2.52
N ASP A 196 -5.06 1.66 2.84
CA ASP A 196 -5.78 0.52 3.41
C ASP A 196 -6.47 0.89 4.72
N ARG A 197 -5.80 1.68 5.58
CA ARG A 197 -6.35 2.04 6.88
C ARG A 197 -5.78 3.32 7.50
N ILE A 198 -6.65 4.08 8.15
CA ILE A 198 -6.32 5.25 8.98
C ILE A 198 -6.92 5.06 10.37
N ASP A 199 -6.08 5.20 11.40
CA ASP A 199 -6.46 5.11 12.80
C ASP A 199 -6.31 6.46 13.50
N GLN A 200 -7.21 6.75 14.42
CA GLN A 200 -7.05 7.83 15.39
C GLN A 200 -6.24 7.36 16.60
N ILE A 201 -5.20 8.11 16.96
CA ILE A 201 -4.39 7.90 18.16
C ILE A 201 -4.90 8.74 19.33
N SER A 202 -5.18 10.02 19.05
CA SER A 202 -5.76 10.98 20.00
C SER A 202 -6.58 12.02 19.23
N GLU A 203 -7.09 13.03 19.92
CA GLU A 203 -7.75 14.16 19.26
C GLU A 203 -6.85 14.74 18.17
N ASN A 204 -7.38 14.79 16.94
CA ASN A 204 -6.71 15.26 15.72
C ASN A 204 -5.36 14.60 15.33
N CYS A 205 -4.92 13.55 16.04
CA CYS A 205 -3.68 12.82 15.71
C CYS A 205 -4.00 11.44 15.15
N PHE A 206 -3.41 11.12 14.00
CA PHE A 206 -3.73 9.92 13.23
C PHE A 206 -2.48 9.10 12.89
N SER A 207 -2.71 7.82 12.59
CA SER A 207 -1.72 6.93 11.99
C SER A 207 -2.26 6.24 10.76
N VAL A 208 -1.37 5.91 9.83
CA VAL A 208 -1.72 5.29 8.54
C VAL A 208 -1.07 3.94 8.42
N TRP A 209 -1.83 2.92 8.01
CA TRP A 209 -1.35 1.55 7.91
C TRP A 209 -1.63 0.97 6.54
N ASP A 210 -0.63 0.25 6.03
CA ASP A 210 -0.73 -0.58 4.83
C ASP A 210 -0.47 -2.06 5.18
N TYR A 211 -1.30 -2.96 4.66
CA TYR A 211 -1.21 -4.39 4.89
C TYR A 211 -0.29 -5.05 3.86
N LYS A 212 0.74 -5.74 4.35
CA LYS A 212 1.68 -6.49 3.52
C LYS A 212 1.61 -7.98 3.80
N THR A 213 1.38 -8.77 2.76
CA THR A 213 1.31 -10.24 2.86
C THR A 213 2.68 -10.92 2.83
N GLY A 214 3.73 -10.19 2.41
CA GLY A 214 5.11 -10.67 2.28
C GLY A 214 5.90 -10.71 3.60
N LYS A 215 7.24 -10.80 3.48
CA LYS A 215 8.16 -10.81 4.63
C LYS A 215 8.48 -9.39 5.10
N GLY A 216 8.47 -9.16 6.41
CA GLY A 216 8.81 -7.85 7.01
C GLY A 216 10.31 -7.53 7.10
N LYS A 217 11.22 -8.51 6.92
CA LYS A 217 12.68 -8.31 7.10
C LYS A 217 13.30 -7.26 6.18
N ALA A 218 12.66 -6.94 5.05
CA ALA A 218 13.14 -5.92 4.13
C ALA A 218 12.82 -4.47 4.57
N TYR A 219 12.03 -4.30 5.64
CA TYR A 219 11.50 -3.02 6.11
C TYR A 219 12.16 -2.57 7.43
N GLY A 220 13.46 -2.83 7.59
CA GLY A 220 14.23 -2.38 8.75
C GLY A 220 14.36 -0.85 8.83
N ASP A 221 14.72 -0.33 10.00
CA ASP A 221 14.76 1.12 10.23
C ASP A 221 15.75 1.82 9.30
N GLU A 222 16.87 1.16 9.02
CA GLU A 222 17.93 1.56 8.10
C GLU A 222 17.50 1.69 6.63
N LYS A 223 16.27 1.24 6.30
CA LYS A 223 15.68 1.25 4.95
C LYS A 223 14.47 2.18 4.86
N PHE A 224 14.47 3.29 5.59
CA PHE A 224 13.34 4.22 5.66
C PHE A 224 12.68 4.49 4.30
N TYR A 225 13.45 4.96 3.31
CA TYR A 225 12.98 5.10 1.92
C TYR A 225 13.49 4.04 0.95
N ASP A 226 14.44 3.21 1.39
CA ASP A 226 15.15 2.21 0.58
C ASP A 226 15.53 2.70 -0.84
N LYS A 227 16.10 3.90 -0.93
CA LYS A 227 16.47 4.58 -2.19
C LYS A 227 15.28 4.80 -3.14
N GLY A 228 14.10 5.13 -2.61
CA GLY A 228 12.88 5.36 -3.38
C GLY A 228 12.00 4.11 -3.56
N ARG A 229 12.46 2.94 -3.09
CA ARG A 229 11.74 1.66 -3.22
C ARG A 229 10.74 1.40 -2.08
N GLN A 230 10.75 2.23 -1.04
CA GLN A 230 9.83 2.19 0.08
C GLN A 230 9.38 3.61 0.42
N ILE A 231 8.52 4.20 -0.41
CA ILE A 231 8.02 5.59 -0.20
C ILE A 231 6.53 5.63 0.13
N GLN A 232 5.85 4.49 0.01
CA GLN A 232 4.40 4.40 0.19
C GLN A 232 3.93 4.96 1.54
N HIS A 233 4.60 4.64 2.66
CA HIS A 233 4.22 5.15 3.99
C HIS A 233 4.25 6.69 4.06
N ALA A 234 5.25 7.34 3.47
CA ALA A 234 5.39 8.79 3.52
C ALA A 234 4.38 9.48 2.58
N ILE A 235 4.17 8.94 1.38
CA ILE A 235 3.14 9.45 0.47
C ILE A 235 1.74 9.27 1.06
N TYR A 236 1.47 8.12 1.67
CA TYR A 236 0.18 7.83 2.29
C TYR A 236 -0.07 8.72 3.51
N ALA A 237 0.97 9.06 4.30
CA ALA A 237 0.84 10.04 5.36
C ALA A 237 0.40 11.41 4.83
N ILE A 238 1.03 11.89 3.75
CA ILE A 238 0.66 13.17 3.11
C ILE A 238 -0.77 13.11 2.57
N ALA A 239 -1.12 12.03 1.85
CA ALA A 239 -2.46 11.87 1.29
C ALA A 239 -3.54 11.78 2.38
N ALA A 240 -3.26 11.05 3.47
CA ALA A 240 -4.16 10.93 4.61
C ALA A 240 -4.43 12.30 5.25
N GLU A 241 -3.41 13.15 5.45
CA GLU A 241 -3.64 14.49 5.97
C GLU A 241 -4.55 15.33 5.08
N GLU A 242 -4.34 15.31 3.75
CA GLU A 242 -5.19 16.04 2.82
C GLU A 242 -6.64 15.53 2.85
N ILE A 243 -6.85 14.21 2.94
CA ILE A 243 -8.18 13.63 3.11
C ILE A 243 -8.80 14.07 4.44
N LEU A 244 -8.03 13.96 5.53
CA LEU A 244 -8.50 14.23 6.88
C LEU A 244 -8.87 15.70 7.07
N LYS A 245 -8.24 16.65 6.37
CA LYS A 245 -8.59 18.10 6.45
C LYS A 245 -10.04 18.39 6.06
N VAL A 246 -10.65 17.52 5.26
CA VAL A 246 -12.06 17.62 4.87
C VAL A 246 -12.98 17.09 5.97
N LEU A 247 -12.47 16.23 6.86
CA LEU A 247 -13.24 15.46 7.84
C LEU A 247 -13.02 15.93 9.29
N HIS A 248 -11.87 16.53 9.59
CA HIS A 248 -11.40 16.89 10.93
C HIS A 248 -10.80 18.29 10.95
N VAL A 249 -10.79 18.91 12.14
CA VAL A 249 -10.18 20.22 12.35
C VAL A 249 -8.69 20.05 12.64
N SER A 250 -7.83 20.62 11.80
CA SER A 250 -6.37 20.59 11.98
C SER A 250 -5.78 19.19 12.23
N PRO A 251 -6.06 18.20 11.36
CA PRO A 251 -5.55 16.84 11.54
C PRO A 251 -4.05 16.77 11.29
N GLN A 252 -3.38 15.90 12.05
CA GLN A 252 -1.97 15.58 11.90
C GLN A 252 -1.78 14.07 11.82
N VAL A 253 -1.06 13.60 10.81
CA VAL A 253 -0.62 12.20 10.76
C VAL A 253 0.76 12.13 11.41
N VAL A 254 0.84 11.48 12.58
CA VAL A 254 2.09 11.41 13.37
C VAL A 254 2.94 10.20 13.00
N SER A 255 2.32 9.13 12.51
CA SER A 255 3.02 7.92 12.08
C SER A 255 2.35 7.26 10.88
N SER A 256 3.15 6.58 10.07
CA SER A 256 2.67 5.70 9.01
C SER A 256 3.51 4.44 8.93
N GLY A 257 2.95 3.33 8.49
CA GLY A 257 3.67 2.08 8.54
C GLY A 257 3.00 0.92 7.83
N TYR A 258 3.59 -0.25 8.06
CA TYR A 258 3.20 -1.50 7.46
C TYR A 258 2.86 -2.52 8.54
N ILE A 259 1.77 -3.25 8.34
CA ILE A 259 1.38 -4.39 9.17
C ILE A 259 1.56 -5.65 8.32
N PHE A 260 2.20 -6.68 8.88
CA PHE A 260 2.43 -7.95 8.20
C PHE A 260 1.60 -9.08 8.85
N PRO A 261 0.28 -9.14 8.59
CA PRO A 261 -0.64 -10.09 9.22
C PRO A 261 -0.59 -11.46 8.54
N SER A 262 0.61 -12.03 8.40
CA SER A 262 0.80 -13.34 7.77
C SER A 262 1.86 -14.14 8.51
N LYS A 263 1.87 -15.46 8.31
CA LYS A 263 2.92 -16.35 8.84
C LYS A 263 4.33 -15.90 8.44
N LYS A 264 4.50 -15.47 7.18
CA LYS A 264 5.78 -14.94 6.65
C LYS A 264 6.16 -13.58 7.27
N GLY A 265 5.16 -12.83 7.71
CA GLY A 265 5.27 -11.55 8.39
C GLY A 265 5.52 -11.64 9.89
N GLU A 266 5.20 -12.79 10.50
CA GLU A 266 5.28 -13.05 11.94
C GLU A 266 4.52 -12.00 12.79
N GLY A 267 3.47 -11.40 12.22
CA GLY A 267 2.70 -10.34 12.86
C GLY A 267 3.46 -9.04 13.11
N ARG A 268 4.59 -8.83 12.41
CA ARG A 268 5.43 -7.64 12.58
C ARG A 268 4.67 -6.37 12.19
N GLN A 269 4.93 -5.30 12.93
CA GLN A 269 4.53 -3.93 12.58
C GLN A 269 5.79 -3.09 12.39
N VAL A 270 5.84 -2.34 11.29
CA VAL A 270 6.93 -1.39 11.01
C VAL A 270 6.32 -0.01 11.03
N THR A 271 6.66 0.76 12.06
CA THR A 271 6.15 2.12 12.25
C THR A 271 7.21 3.12 11.84
N ARG A 272 6.86 4.06 10.97
CA ARG A 272 7.66 5.22 10.60
C ARG A 272 7.05 6.46 11.22
N GLN A 273 7.84 7.22 11.97
CA GLN A 273 7.41 8.54 12.40
C GLN A 273 7.34 9.45 11.18
N VAL A 274 6.27 10.23 11.07
CA VAL A 274 6.14 11.20 9.99
C VAL A 274 7.00 12.40 10.38
N SER A 275 8.21 12.42 9.83
CA SER A 275 9.19 13.48 10.02
C SER A 275 9.85 13.82 8.69
N ASP A 276 10.28 15.08 8.53
CA ASP A 276 11.15 15.51 7.44
C ASP A 276 10.59 15.24 6.01
N ARG A 277 9.55 15.99 5.63
CA ARG A 277 9.01 15.97 4.26
C ARG A 277 10.02 16.44 3.22
N GLU A 278 11.01 17.24 3.63
CA GLU A 278 12.04 17.74 2.73
C GLU A 278 12.92 16.61 2.22
N SER A 279 13.23 15.61 3.06
CA SER A 279 13.96 14.41 2.63
C SER A 279 13.22 13.62 1.54
N LEU A 280 11.90 13.44 1.65
CA LEU A 280 11.07 12.81 0.62
C LEU A 280 11.11 13.63 -0.68
N VAL A 281 10.93 14.95 -0.59
CA VAL A 281 10.95 15.83 -1.77
C VAL A 281 12.32 15.82 -2.44
N SER A 282 13.40 15.83 -1.66
CA SER A 282 14.77 15.74 -2.17
C SER A 282 14.99 14.42 -2.90
N LEU A 283 14.51 13.30 -2.34
CA LEU A 283 14.57 11.98 -2.97
C LEU A 283 13.75 11.91 -4.26
N LEU A 284 12.53 12.43 -4.27
CA LEU A 284 11.68 12.42 -5.46
C LEU A 284 12.24 13.31 -6.58
N ASN A 285 13.03 14.34 -6.25
CA ASN A 285 13.74 15.16 -7.23
C ASN A 285 14.98 14.48 -7.84
N THR A 286 15.44 13.34 -7.30
CA THR A 286 16.56 12.57 -7.89
C THR A 286 16.11 11.40 -8.75
N MET A 287 14.80 11.10 -8.76
CA MET A 287 14.15 10.07 -9.58
C MET A 287 13.65 10.63 -10.91
#